data_AF-A0A7C7GZC9-F1
#
_entry.id   AF-A0A7C7GZC9-F1
#
_cell.length_a   1.000
_cell.length_b   1.000
_cell.length_c   1.000
_cell.angle_alpha   90.00
_cell.angle_beta   90.00
_cell.angle_gamma   90.00
#
_symmetry.space_group_name_H-M   'P 1'
#
loop_
_entity.id
_entity.type
_entity.pdbx_description
1 polymer ?
#
loop_
_entity_poly.entity_id
_entity_poly.type
_entity_poly.pdbx_seq_one_letter_code
_entity_poly.pdbx_strand_id
1 'polypeptide(L)'
;MDDPVLFMEHKGLYRQGYCSTAEPDENYLLPFGKARIVQKGSELTIVTWGAMVHKSIDAAKEAASKPGAIEIIDLRTLNPLDMETVGTSLEKTGRALIVYEDNITNGPGAEIAAIISQDYFELLDGPIKRVAAKDVPIPFNWYLEEKVLPQTSDIVSAITELMEY
;
A
#
# COMPACT_ATOMS: atom_id res chain seq x y z
N MET A 1 -1.36 -27.08 -4.35
CA MET A 1 -0.90 -25.90 -5.10
C MET A 1 0.55 -26.21 -5.37
N ASP A 2 0.83 -26.72 -6.56
CA ASP A 2 2.15 -27.27 -6.93
C ASP A 2 2.85 -26.30 -7.89
N ASP A 3 2.58 -25.01 -7.71
CA ASP A 3 3.11 -23.92 -8.53
C ASP A 3 4.31 -23.28 -7.82
N PRO A 4 5.31 -22.78 -8.57
CA PRO A 4 6.44 -22.07 -7.97
C PRO A 4 5.98 -20.76 -7.33
N VAL A 5 6.33 -20.57 -6.06
CA VAL A 5 6.02 -19.35 -5.29
C VAL A 5 7.31 -18.60 -4.95
N LEU A 6 7.32 -17.29 -5.23
CA LEU A 6 8.35 -16.38 -4.73
C LEU A 6 7.86 -15.68 -3.47
N PHE A 7 8.56 -15.89 -2.36
CA PHE A 7 8.30 -15.21 -1.09
C PHE A 7 9.39 -14.17 -0.83
N MET A 8 9.00 -12.90 -0.74
CA MET A 8 9.92 -11.78 -0.58
C MET A 8 9.83 -11.22 0.83
N GLU A 9 10.82 -11.52 1.65
CA GLU A 9 10.89 -11.06 3.04
C GLU A 9 11.53 -9.66 3.13
N HIS A 10 10.80 -8.71 3.68
CA HIS A 10 11.31 -7.35 3.83
C HIS A 10 12.33 -7.27 4.98
N LYS A 11 13.62 -7.26 4.65
CA LYS A 11 14.74 -7.27 5.62
C LYS A 11 14.64 -6.22 6.73
N GLY A 12 14.08 -5.05 6.42
CA GLY A 12 13.94 -3.95 7.36
C GLY A 12 12.95 -4.21 8.50
N LEU A 13 12.06 -5.21 8.37
CA LEU A 13 11.01 -5.52 9.34
C LEU A 13 11.41 -6.58 10.37
N TYR A 14 12.43 -7.41 10.10
CA TYR A 14 12.78 -8.56 10.97
C TYR A 14 13.02 -8.22 12.45
N ARG A 15 13.54 -7.02 12.74
CA ARG A 15 13.94 -6.61 14.10
C ARG A 15 13.16 -5.41 14.62
N GLN A 16 12.01 -5.14 14.01
CA GLN A 16 11.16 -4.03 14.39
C GLN A 16 10.13 -4.50 15.40
N GLY A 17 10.21 -4.02 16.64
CA GLY A 17 9.30 -4.44 17.71
C GLY A 17 7.82 -4.14 17.41
N TYR A 18 7.54 -3.12 16.60
CA TYR A 18 6.18 -2.79 16.16
C TYR A 18 5.62 -3.74 15.08
N CYS A 19 6.46 -4.63 14.52
CA CYS A 19 6.04 -5.70 13.61
C CYS A 19 5.82 -7.04 14.34
N SER A 20 6.20 -7.14 15.62
CA SER A 20 6.03 -8.35 16.40
C SER A 20 4.55 -8.65 16.63
N THR A 21 4.16 -9.89 16.37
CA THR A 21 2.82 -10.41 16.65
C THR A 21 2.93 -11.68 17.49
N ALA A 22 1.82 -12.12 18.08
CA ALA A 22 1.81 -13.42 18.75
C ALA A 22 2.10 -14.52 17.72
N GLU A 23 2.98 -15.45 18.08
CA GLU A 23 3.28 -16.60 17.22
C GLU A 23 1.97 -17.33 16.92
N PRO A 24 1.61 -17.50 15.64
CA PRO A 24 0.40 -18.21 15.28
C PRO A 24 0.53 -19.71 15.61
N ASP A 25 -0.60 -20.40 15.69
CA ASP A 25 -0.58 -21.86 15.86
C ASP A 25 -0.15 -22.58 14.57
N GLU A 26 0.12 -23.89 14.70
CA GLU A 26 0.61 -24.75 13.61
C GLU A 26 -0.36 -24.87 12.42
N ASN A 27 -1.64 -24.53 12.61
CA ASN A 27 -2.69 -24.61 11.59
C ASN A 27 -3.01 -23.25 10.98
N TYR A 28 -2.30 -22.20 11.36
CA TYR A 28 -2.52 -20.86 10.85
C TYR A 28 -2.03 -20.75 9.40
N LEU A 29 -2.98 -20.60 8.49
CA LEU A 29 -2.72 -20.43 7.07
C LEU A 29 -3.41 -19.16 6.58
N LEU A 30 -2.65 -18.34 5.85
CA LEU A 30 -3.21 -17.21 5.13
C LEU A 30 -3.60 -17.65 3.71
N PRO A 31 -4.81 -17.27 3.24
CA PRO A 31 -5.20 -17.56 1.87
C PRO A 31 -4.30 -16.81 0.89
N PHE A 32 -3.73 -17.54 -0.07
CA PHE A 32 -2.91 -16.97 -1.14
C PHE A 32 -3.78 -16.12 -2.07
N GLY A 33 -3.25 -14.99 -2.55
CA GLY A 33 -4.00 -14.10 -3.44
C GLY A 33 -5.15 -13.35 -2.78
N LYS A 34 -5.16 -13.24 -1.44
CA LYS A 34 -6.16 -12.46 -0.71
C LYS A 34 -5.52 -11.32 0.08
N ALA A 35 -6.04 -10.11 -0.09
CA ALA A 35 -5.59 -8.94 0.63
C ALA A 35 -6.15 -8.91 2.06
N ARG A 36 -5.62 -8.03 2.90
CA ARG A 36 -6.08 -7.77 4.27
C ARG A 36 -6.40 -6.29 4.41
N ILE A 37 -7.60 -5.96 4.90
CA ILE A 37 -7.91 -4.61 5.36
C ILE A 37 -7.25 -4.42 6.73
N VAL A 38 -6.21 -3.61 6.77
CA VAL A 38 -5.41 -3.32 7.98
C VAL A 38 -6.09 -2.27 8.85
N GLN A 39 -6.69 -1.28 8.21
CA GLN A 39 -7.44 -0.19 8.83
C GLN A 39 -8.67 0.07 7.96
N LYS A 40 -9.86 0.16 8.56
CA LYS A 40 -11.08 0.52 7.83
C LYS A 40 -11.17 2.03 7.66
N GLY A 41 -11.73 2.46 6.53
CA GLY A 41 -12.04 3.86 6.30
C GLY A 41 -13.11 4.09 5.23
N SER A 42 -13.45 5.36 5.00
CA SER A 42 -14.61 5.76 4.20
C SER A 42 -14.38 6.88 3.19
N GLU A 43 -13.19 7.47 3.10
CA GLU A 43 -12.93 8.63 2.22
C GLU A 43 -11.74 8.43 1.28
N LEU A 44 -10.77 7.57 1.63
CA LEU A 44 -9.60 7.26 0.78
C LEU A 44 -9.11 5.84 1.00
N THR A 45 -8.84 5.11 -0.09
CA THR A 45 -8.24 3.76 -0.06
C THR A 45 -6.75 3.84 -0.37
N ILE A 46 -5.92 3.36 0.56
CA ILE A 46 -4.49 3.11 0.37
C ILE A 46 -4.29 1.62 0.03
N VAL A 47 -3.69 1.33 -1.12
CA VAL A 47 -3.28 -0.01 -1.53
C VAL A 47 -1.76 -0.12 -1.39
N THR A 48 -1.29 -1.06 -0.56
CA THR A 48 0.13 -1.17 -0.19
C THR A 48 0.52 -2.61 0.18
N TRP A 49 1.81 -2.88 0.39
CA TRP A 49 2.36 -4.14 0.88
C TRP A 49 3.70 -3.92 1.58
N GLY A 50 4.21 -4.96 2.26
CA GLY A 50 5.53 -4.93 2.90
C GLY A 50 5.68 -3.81 3.93
N ALA A 51 6.84 -3.15 3.95
CA ALA A 51 7.11 -2.07 4.92
C ALA A 51 6.22 -0.84 4.73
N MET A 52 5.68 -0.63 3.53
CA MET A 52 4.79 0.50 3.24
C MET A 52 3.45 0.41 3.96
N VAL A 53 3.04 -0.78 4.43
CA VAL A 53 1.87 -0.93 5.32
C VAL A 53 2.05 -0.07 6.58
N HIS A 54 3.21 -0.16 7.22
CA HIS A 54 3.49 0.58 8.46
C HIS A 54 3.59 2.08 8.20
N LYS A 55 4.29 2.50 7.15
CA LYS A 55 4.35 3.92 6.77
C LYS A 55 2.98 4.49 6.43
N SER A 56 2.10 3.69 5.82
CA SER A 56 0.71 4.10 5.52
C SER A 56 -0.13 4.25 6.79
N ILE A 57 0.03 3.37 7.77
CA ILE A 57 -0.63 3.50 9.08
C ILE A 57 -0.20 4.79 9.77
N ASP A 58 1.10 5.09 9.78
CA ASP A 58 1.61 6.29 10.43
C ASP A 58 1.20 7.55 9.67
N ALA A 59 1.23 7.53 8.34
CA ALA A 59 0.73 8.62 7.51
C ALA A 59 -0.77 8.87 7.74
N ALA A 60 -1.58 7.83 7.93
CA ALA A 60 -3.00 7.99 8.23
C ALA A 60 -3.26 8.61 9.61
N LYS A 61 -2.36 8.43 10.58
CA LYS A 61 -2.42 9.11 11.90
C LYS A 61 -1.95 10.55 11.81
N GLU A 62 -0.92 10.82 11.00
CA GLU A 62 -0.32 12.14 10.85
C GLU A 62 -1.14 13.07 9.96
N ALA A 63 -1.81 12.52 8.95
CA ALA A 63 -2.72 13.27 8.11
C ALA A 63 -3.83 13.86 8.99
N ALA A 64 -4.06 15.17 8.88
CA ALA A 64 -5.13 15.89 9.59
C ALA A 64 -6.55 15.55 9.06
N SER A 65 -6.74 14.30 8.66
CA SER A 65 -7.98 13.70 8.21
C SER A 65 -8.87 13.34 9.41
N LYS A 66 -10.16 13.16 9.16
CA LYS A 66 -11.08 12.69 10.19
C LYS A 66 -10.71 11.27 10.61
N PRO A 67 -10.83 10.90 11.90
CA PRO A 67 -10.67 9.52 12.32
C PRO A 67 -11.55 8.58 11.48
N GLY A 68 -10.95 7.54 10.90
CA GLY A 68 -11.65 6.59 10.03
C GLY A 68 -11.85 7.06 8.59
N ALA A 69 -11.21 8.14 8.14
CA ALA A 69 -11.24 8.55 6.74
C ALA A 69 -10.48 7.59 5.82
N ILE A 70 -9.37 7.03 6.30
CA ILE A 70 -8.41 6.30 5.45
C ILE A 70 -8.54 4.79 5.67
N GLU A 71 -8.87 4.08 4.59
CA GLU A 71 -8.82 2.62 4.52
C GLU A 71 -7.45 2.17 4.02
N ILE A 72 -6.83 1.19 4.68
CA ILE A 72 -5.51 0.66 4.30
C ILE A 72 -5.65 -0.82 3.97
N ILE A 73 -5.24 -1.17 2.75
CA ILE A 73 -5.23 -2.54 2.23
C ILE A 73 -3.79 -2.99 2.08
N ASP A 74 -3.48 -4.09 2.75
CA ASP A 74 -2.25 -4.86 2.56
C ASP A 74 -2.53 -5.98 1.55
N LEU A 75 -1.96 -5.87 0.34
CA LEU A 75 -2.22 -6.82 -0.74
C LEU A 75 -1.75 -8.23 -0.40
N ARG A 76 -0.65 -8.37 0.35
CA ARG A 76 0.07 -9.63 0.68
C ARG A 76 0.60 -10.42 -0.52
N THR A 77 -0.12 -10.48 -1.62
CA THR A 77 0.21 -11.18 -2.87
C THR A 77 0.16 -10.18 -4.03
N LEU A 78 1.24 -10.13 -4.82
CA LEU A 78 1.29 -9.28 -6.02
C LEU A 78 0.85 -10.01 -7.29
N ASN A 79 0.87 -11.34 -7.29
CA ASN A 79 0.36 -12.15 -8.38
C ASN A 79 -0.19 -13.49 -7.84
N PRO A 80 -1.52 -13.73 -7.89
CA PRO A 80 -2.56 -12.83 -8.41
C PRO A 80 -2.89 -11.68 -7.44
N LEU A 81 -3.34 -10.55 -7.98
CA LEU A 81 -3.84 -9.40 -7.22
C LEU A 81 -5.29 -9.64 -6.76
N ASP A 82 -5.61 -9.27 -5.53
CA ASP A 82 -6.97 -9.33 -4.98
C ASP A 82 -7.76 -8.05 -5.30
N MET A 83 -8.03 -7.81 -6.57
CA MET A 83 -8.72 -6.58 -7.03
C MET A 83 -10.18 -6.50 -6.58
N GLU A 84 -10.80 -7.63 -6.23
CA GLU A 84 -12.13 -7.67 -5.61
C GLU A 84 -12.16 -6.87 -4.30
N THR A 85 -11.16 -7.08 -3.43
CA THR A 85 -11.02 -6.34 -2.17
C THR A 85 -10.75 -4.85 -2.42
N VAL A 86 -9.93 -4.52 -3.42
CA VAL A 86 -9.64 -3.12 -3.81
C VAL A 86 -10.91 -2.44 -4.33
N GLY A 87 -11.65 -3.07 -5.23
CA GLY A 87 -12.91 -2.55 -5.77
C GLY A 87 -13.95 -2.30 -4.69
N THR A 88 -14.16 -3.27 -3.79
CA THR A 88 -15.08 -3.15 -2.64
C THR A 88 -14.70 -1.97 -1.73
N SER A 89 -13.40 -1.69 -1.62
CA SER A 89 -12.90 -0.53 -0.87
C SER A 89 -13.23 0.78 -1.58
N LEU A 90 -12.97 0.84 -2.89
CA LEU A 90 -13.23 2.02 -3.72
C LEU A 90 -14.70 2.37 -3.80
N GLU A 91 -15.62 1.40 -3.78
CA GLU A 91 -17.06 1.66 -3.68
C GLU A 91 -17.43 2.51 -2.45
N LYS A 92 -16.65 2.43 -1.38
CA LYS A 92 -16.88 3.21 -0.15
C LYS A 92 -16.17 4.55 -0.18
N THR A 93 -14.96 4.60 -0.72
CA THR A 93 -14.02 5.73 -0.52
C THR A 93 -13.93 6.66 -1.72
N GLY A 94 -14.13 6.15 -2.92
CA GLY A 94 -14.02 6.89 -4.17
C GLY A 94 -12.63 7.40 -4.55
N ARG A 95 -11.60 7.20 -3.72
CA ARG A 95 -10.24 7.71 -3.96
C ARG A 95 -9.19 6.63 -3.75
N ALA A 96 -8.20 6.59 -4.63
CA ALA A 96 -7.16 5.57 -4.64
C ALA A 96 -5.75 6.16 -4.52
N LEU A 97 -5.00 5.69 -3.51
CA LEU A 97 -3.57 5.94 -3.35
C LEU A 97 -2.82 4.61 -3.32
N ILE A 98 -1.85 4.43 -4.20
CA ILE A 98 -1.02 3.21 -4.25
C ILE A 98 0.36 3.55 -3.69
N VAL A 99 0.80 2.82 -2.67
CA VAL A 99 2.07 3.06 -1.96
C VAL A 99 2.94 1.81 -2.02
N TYR A 100 4.16 1.95 -2.53
CA TYR A 100 5.10 0.83 -2.68
C TYR A 100 6.54 1.32 -2.70
N GLU A 101 7.49 0.43 -2.41
CA GLU A 101 8.90 0.81 -2.25
C GLU A 101 9.71 0.72 -3.55
N ASP A 102 9.23 -0.04 -4.54
CA ASP A 102 9.88 -0.16 -5.84
C ASP A 102 9.87 1.19 -6.60
N ASN A 103 10.65 1.24 -7.68
CA ASN A 103 10.71 2.40 -8.56
C ASN A 103 9.33 2.79 -9.10
N ILE A 104 9.05 4.09 -9.15
CA ILE A 104 7.78 4.61 -9.65
C ILE A 104 7.53 4.25 -11.12
N THR A 105 8.58 4.20 -11.95
CA THR A 105 8.46 3.80 -13.35
C THR A 105 8.55 2.29 -13.47
N ASN A 106 7.58 1.68 -14.15
CA ASN A 106 7.45 0.22 -14.32
C ASN A 106 7.35 -0.58 -13.02
N GLY A 107 7.06 0.07 -11.88
CA GLY A 107 6.79 -0.61 -10.63
C GLY A 107 5.39 -1.23 -10.56
N PRO A 108 5.13 -2.14 -9.62
CA PRO A 108 3.85 -2.87 -9.54
C PRO A 108 2.63 -1.95 -9.39
N GLY A 109 2.80 -0.77 -8.78
CA GLY A 109 1.71 0.20 -8.66
C GLY A 109 1.23 0.79 -9.99
N ALA A 110 2.00 0.67 -11.08
CA ALA A 110 1.52 1.04 -12.42
C ALA A 110 0.43 0.07 -12.92
N GLU A 111 0.62 -1.23 -12.73
CA GLU A 111 -0.34 -2.26 -13.11
C GLU A 111 -1.63 -2.14 -12.27
N ILE A 112 -1.48 -1.97 -10.96
CA ILE A 112 -2.63 -1.76 -10.06
C ILE A 112 -3.43 -0.52 -10.49
N ALA A 113 -2.75 0.58 -10.80
CA ALA A 113 -3.43 1.80 -11.28
C ALA A 113 -4.15 1.56 -12.61
N ALA A 114 -3.54 0.83 -13.54
CA ALA A 114 -4.15 0.51 -14.83
C ALA A 114 -5.41 -0.33 -14.67
N ILE A 115 -5.38 -1.37 -13.82
CA ILE A 115 -6.55 -2.21 -13.54
C ILE A 115 -7.66 -1.39 -12.87
N ILE A 116 -7.32 -0.56 -11.88
CA ILE A 116 -8.30 0.34 -11.23
C ILE A 116 -8.95 1.28 -12.26
N SER A 117 -8.15 1.91 -13.12
CA SER A 117 -8.66 2.78 -14.18
C SER A 117 -9.47 2.06 -15.25
N GLN A 118 -9.22 0.77 -15.48
CA GLN A 118 -9.97 0.00 -16.48
C GLN A 118 -11.31 -0.49 -15.92
N ASP A 119 -11.29 -1.07 -14.73
CA ASP A 119 -12.41 -1.86 -14.22
C ASP A 119 -13.26 -1.10 -13.19
N TYR A 120 -12.70 -0.05 -12.56
CA TYR A 120 -13.31 0.68 -11.44
C TYR A 120 -13.34 2.20 -11.66
N PHE A 121 -13.22 2.67 -12.91
CA PHE A 121 -13.17 4.09 -13.24
C PHE A 121 -14.37 4.89 -12.71
N GLU A 122 -15.57 4.34 -12.84
CA GLU A 122 -16.83 4.98 -12.41
C GLU A 122 -16.93 5.17 -10.89
N LEU A 123 -16.07 4.52 -10.11
CA LEU A 123 -16.00 4.69 -8.67
C LEU A 123 -15.07 5.84 -8.26
N LEU A 124 -14.27 6.39 -9.17
CA LEU A 124 -13.22 7.36 -8.83
C LEU A 124 -13.74 8.80 -8.80
N ASP A 125 -13.70 9.41 -7.62
CA ASP A 125 -13.96 10.83 -7.37
C ASP A 125 -12.71 11.72 -7.65
N GLY A 126 -11.56 11.11 -7.93
CA GLY A 126 -10.31 11.82 -8.19
C GLY A 126 -9.26 10.95 -8.89
N PRO A 127 -8.11 11.53 -9.27
CA PRO A 127 -7.06 10.79 -9.95
C PRO A 127 -6.45 9.72 -9.04
N ILE A 128 -6.04 8.59 -9.60
CA ILE A 128 -5.22 7.61 -8.88
C ILE A 128 -3.83 8.22 -8.66
N LYS A 129 -3.38 8.29 -7.41
CA LYS A 129 -2.02 8.72 -7.06
C LYS A 129 -1.14 7.53 -6.70
N ARG A 130 0.16 7.68 -6.95
CA ARG A 130 1.17 6.68 -6.64
C ARG A 130 2.31 7.34 -5.86
N VAL A 131 2.68 6.76 -4.72
CA VAL A 131 3.84 7.13 -3.93
C VAL A 131 4.82 5.96 -3.95
N ALA A 132 6.01 6.20 -4.48
CA ALA A 132 6.99 5.17 -4.77
C ALA A 132 8.42 5.72 -4.74
N ALA A 133 9.42 4.84 -4.83
CA ALA A 133 10.80 5.28 -4.89
C ALA A 133 11.09 6.01 -6.21
N LYS A 134 12.04 6.94 -6.15
CA LYS A 134 12.51 7.68 -7.33
C LYS A 134 13.26 6.76 -8.29
N ASP A 135 13.27 7.11 -9.58
CA ASP A 135 13.96 6.35 -10.63
C ASP A 135 15.48 6.54 -10.62
N VAL A 136 16.10 6.18 -9.49
CA VAL A 136 17.55 6.21 -9.29
C VAL A 136 17.99 4.98 -8.51
N PRO A 137 19.23 4.50 -8.71
CA PRO A 137 19.77 3.44 -7.86
C PRO A 137 19.76 3.84 -6.38
N ILE A 138 19.47 2.88 -5.50
CA ILE A 138 19.48 3.13 -4.05
C ILE A 138 20.90 3.50 -3.60
N PRO A 139 21.11 4.71 -3.07
CA PRO A 139 22.43 5.17 -2.66
C PRO A 139 22.84 4.53 -1.33
N PHE A 140 24.14 4.30 -1.15
CA PHE A 140 24.69 3.72 0.09
C PHE A 140 24.56 4.66 1.31
N ASN A 141 24.58 5.97 1.08
CA ASN A 141 24.48 6.94 2.17
C ASN A 141 23.04 7.02 2.68
N TRP A 142 22.84 6.78 3.98
CA TRP A 142 21.52 6.73 4.61
C TRP A 142 20.67 7.99 4.38
N TYR A 143 21.28 9.19 4.37
CA TYR A 143 20.56 10.44 4.15
C TYR A 143 20.06 10.55 2.70
N LEU A 144 20.82 10.02 1.75
CA LEU A 144 20.40 9.95 0.36
C LEU A 144 19.39 8.82 0.12
N GLU A 145 19.51 7.70 0.84
CA GLU A 145 18.57 6.57 0.76
C GLU A 145 17.18 7.03 1.17
N GLU A 146 17.09 7.78 2.27
CA GLU A 146 15.84 8.39 2.74
C GLU A 146 15.20 9.32 1.71
N LYS A 147 16.01 10.02 0.90
CA LYS A 147 15.53 10.91 -0.17
C LYS A 147 15.01 10.16 -1.40
N VAL A 148 15.37 8.88 -1.56
CA VAL A 148 15.00 8.05 -2.71
C VAL A 148 13.80 7.17 -2.39
N LEU A 149 13.80 6.55 -1.20
CA LEU A 149 12.70 5.72 -0.73
C LEU A 149 11.51 6.59 -0.31
N PRO A 150 10.27 6.11 -0.49
CA PRO A 150 9.07 6.81 -0.06
C PRO A 150 9.04 6.94 1.47
N GLN A 151 8.80 8.16 1.96
CA GLN A 151 8.67 8.46 3.39
C GLN A 151 7.21 8.70 3.80
N THR A 152 6.95 8.64 5.09
CA THR A 152 5.62 8.93 5.67
C THR A 152 5.10 10.30 5.23
N SER A 153 5.98 11.31 5.17
CA SER A 153 5.64 12.65 4.69
C SER A 153 5.14 12.67 3.25
N ASP A 154 5.71 11.84 2.37
CA ASP A 154 5.29 11.78 0.96
C ASP A 154 3.86 11.20 0.85
N ILE A 155 3.54 10.22 1.70
CA ILE A 155 2.20 9.63 1.80
C ILE A 155 1.21 10.65 2.38
N VAL A 156 1.58 11.40 3.43
CA VAL A 156 0.74 12.46 4.02
C VAL A 156 0.42 13.56 3.00
N SER A 157 1.41 14.00 2.22
CA SER A 157 1.19 14.96 1.15
C SER A 157 0.21 14.42 0.10
N ALA A 158 0.39 13.18 -0.34
CA ALA A 158 -0.51 12.55 -1.32
C ALA A 158 -1.94 12.36 -0.78
N ILE A 159 -2.09 12.01 0.51
CA ILE A 159 -3.40 11.95 1.18
C ILE A 159 -4.04 13.33 1.14
N THR A 160 -3.33 14.37 1.59
CA THR A 160 -3.86 15.74 1.64
C THR A 160 -4.32 16.20 0.26
N GLU A 161 -3.49 16.01 -0.76
CA GLU A 161 -3.85 16.34 -2.15
C GLU A 161 -5.12 15.63 -2.62
N LEU A 162 -5.27 14.33 -2.34
CA LEU A 162 -6.44 13.57 -2.76
C LEU A 162 -7.72 13.97 -2.03
N MET A 163 -7.62 14.34 -0.76
CA MET A 163 -8.77 14.76 0.06
C MET A 163 -9.29 16.16 -0.32
N GLU A 164 -8.52 16.93 -1.10
CA GLU A 164 -8.91 18.25 -1.61
C GLU A 164 -9.62 18.21 -2.98
N TYR A 165 -9.58 17.07 -3.69
CA TYR A 165 -10.40 16.84 -4.91
C TYR A 165 -11.86 16.58 -4.55
#